data_AF-A0A1H4QSS8-F1
#
_entry.id   AF-A0A1H4QSS8-F1
#
_cell.length_a   1.000
_cell.length_b   1.000
_cell.length_c   1.000
_cell.angle_alpha   90.00
_cell.angle_beta   90.00
_cell.angle_gamma   90.00
#
_symmetry.space_group_name_H-M   'P 1'
#
loop_
_entity.id
_entity.type
_entity.pdbx_description
1 polymer ?
#
loop_
_entity_poly.entity_id
_entity_poly.type
_entity_poly.pdbx_seq_one_letter_code
_entity_poly.pdbx_strand_id
1 'polypeptide(L)'
;MAAQERQEPFPLDRQVVDRLVPVWLAETERHDPGAARRAREGWRNGTLGGECAQDLATWVTARVTDTAFNEDEGPEVEGPARITPADKECVHRWLAAQGYPV
;
A
#
# COMPACT_ATOMS: atom_id res chain seq x y z
N MET A 1 -27.73 4.02 -22.16
CA MET A 1 -27.60 2.96 -21.13
C MET A 1 -26.46 2.06 -21.58
N ALA A 2 -25.25 2.03 -21.04
CA ALA A 2 -24.64 2.67 -19.90
C ALA A 2 -23.23 3.09 -20.34
N ALA A 3 -22.91 4.38 -20.21
CA ALA A 3 -21.51 4.79 -20.20
C ALA A 3 -20.98 4.26 -18.86
N GLN A 4 -20.22 3.17 -18.90
CA GLN A 4 -19.38 2.78 -17.78
C GLN A 4 -18.52 3.99 -17.46
N GLU A 5 -18.94 4.67 -16.39
CA GLU A 5 -18.17 5.68 -15.72
C GLU A 5 -16.80 5.05 -15.50
N ARG A 6 -15.83 5.46 -16.32
CA ARG A 6 -14.42 5.40 -15.97
C ARG A 6 -14.29 6.33 -14.77
N GLN A 7 -14.83 5.92 -13.62
CA GLN A 7 -14.52 6.54 -12.35
C GLN A 7 -13.03 6.35 -12.23
N GLU A 8 -12.29 7.40 -12.60
CA GLU A 8 -10.87 7.55 -12.34
C GLU A 8 -10.68 7.21 -10.86
N PRO A 9 -10.24 5.99 -10.51
CA PRO A 9 -10.23 5.53 -9.12
C PRO A 9 -9.07 6.16 -8.34
N PHE A 10 -8.25 6.94 -9.05
CA PHE A 10 -7.07 7.64 -8.61
C PHE A 10 -7.18 8.44 -7.31
N PRO A 11 -8.22 9.24 -7.01
CA PRO A 11 -8.20 10.06 -5.79
C PRO A 11 -8.38 9.22 -4.54
N LEU A 12 -9.25 8.20 -4.56
CA LEU A 12 -9.43 7.29 -3.43
C LEU A 12 -8.22 6.36 -3.30
N ASP A 13 -7.76 5.78 -4.41
CA ASP A 13 -6.61 4.89 -4.41
C ASP A 13 -5.35 5.62 -3.91
N ARG A 14 -5.13 6.86 -4.38
CA ARG A 14 -4.04 7.71 -3.92
C ARG A 14 -4.16 8.06 -2.44
N GLN A 15 -5.37 8.32 -1.94
CA GLN A 15 -5.58 8.61 -0.51
C GLN A 15 -5.22 7.40 0.37
N VAL A 16 -5.58 6.19 -0.06
CA VAL A 16 -5.18 4.95 0.62
C VAL A 16 -3.66 4.80 0.61
N VAL A 17 -3.02 4.96 -0.54
CA VAL A 17 -1.55 4.89 -0.66
C VAL A 17 -0.87 5.96 0.20
N ASP A 18 -1.37 7.20 0.22
CA ASP A 18 -0.83 8.30 1.01
C ASP A 18 -0.93 8.04 2.52
N ARG A 19 -1.97 7.33 2.96
CA ARG A 19 -2.10 6.85 4.34
C ARG A 19 -1.14 5.72 4.67
N LEU A 20 -0.92 4.78 3.74
CA LEU A 20 -0.17 3.55 3.98
C LEU A 20 1.34 3.71 3.81
N VAL A 21 1.79 4.52 2.84
CA VAL A 21 3.22 4.72 2.56
C VAL A 21 4.01 5.19 3.78
N PRO A 22 3.55 6.18 4.58
CA PRO A 22 4.25 6.57 5.80
C PRO A 22 4.38 5.44 6.84
N VAL A 23 3.36 4.58 6.94
CA VAL A 23 3.36 3.44 7.86
C VAL A 23 4.37 2.40 7.39
N TRP A 24 4.29 2.00 6.12
CA TRP A 24 5.26 1.11 5.50
C TRP A 24 6.68 1.64 5.62
N LEU A 25 6.93 2.92 5.31
CA LEU A 25 8.25 3.55 5.44
C LEU A 25 8.78 3.51 6.88
N ALA A 26 7.93 3.73 7.90
CA ALA A 26 8.35 3.67 9.30
C ALA A 26 8.69 2.23 9.73
N GLU A 27 8.01 1.23 9.17
CA GLU A 27 8.34 -0.18 9.39
C GLU A 27 9.62 -0.57 8.65
N THR A 28 9.72 -0.23 7.37
CA THR A 28 10.91 -0.46 6.55
C THR A 28 12.12 0.23 7.16
N GLU A 29 12.00 1.42 7.75
CA GLU A 29 13.14 2.09 8.40
C GLU A 29 13.70 1.30 9.59
N ARG A 30 12.87 0.53 10.29
CA ARG A 30 13.30 -0.35 11.40
C ARG A 30 14.06 -1.58 10.91
N HIS A 31 13.76 -2.06 9.71
CA HIS A 31 14.38 -3.25 9.12
C HIS A 31 15.55 -2.91 8.19
N ASP A 32 15.33 -1.98 7.27
CA ASP A 32 16.29 -1.45 6.31
C ASP A 32 16.14 0.08 6.13
N PRO A 33 16.91 0.89 6.88
CA PRO A 33 16.85 2.34 6.79
C PRO A 33 17.34 2.88 5.43
N GLY A 34 18.11 2.10 4.66
CA GLY A 34 18.57 2.48 3.33
C GLY A 34 17.43 2.44 2.31
N ALA A 35 16.67 1.35 2.32
CA ALA A 35 15.49 1.14 1.49
C ALA A 35 14.39 2.17 1.84
N ALA A 36 14.15 2.42 3.13
CA ALA A 36 13.18 3.43 3.57
C ALA A 36 13.53 4.83 3.05
N ARG A 37 14.81 5.22 3.10
CA ARG A 37 15.25 6.51 2.57
C ARG A 37 15.04 6.62 1.06
N ARG A 38 15.44 5.60 0.29
CA ARG A 38 15.27 5.52 -1.17
C ARG A 38 13.79 5.63 -1.57
N ALA A 39 12.94 4.89 -0.88
CA ALA A 39 11.50 4.91 -1.09
C ALA A 39 10.88 6.26 -0.75
N ARG A 40 11.33 6.92 0.33
CA ARG A 40 10.87 8.24 0.74
C ARG A 40 11.26 9.33 -0.26
N GLU A 41 12.47 9.26 -0.81
CA GLU A 41 12.93 10.17 -1.87
C GLU A 41 12.11 10.00 -3.15
N GLY A 42 11.83 8.75 -3.56
CA GLY A 42 10.90 8.48 -4.66
C GLY A 42 9.53 9.08 -4.39
N TRP A 43 8.94 8.74 -3.24
CA TRP A 43 7.60 9.18 -2.85
C TRP A 43 7.44 10.71 -2.88
N ARG A 44 8.46 11.45 -2.44
CA ARG A 44 8.50 12.92 -2.52
C ARG A 44 8.41 13.47 -3.94
N ASN A 45 8.94 12.75 -4.93
CA ASN A 45 8.86 13.10 -6.34
C ASN A 45 7.53 12.66 -6.98
N GLY A 46 6.62 12.08 -6.21
CA GLY A 46 5.30 11.63 -6.65
C GLY A 46 5.25 10.21 -7.20
N THR A 47 6.40 9.53 -7.32
CA THR A 47 6.51 8.18 -7.90
C THR A 47 7.27 7.23 -6.96
N LEU A 48 6.78 6.00 -6.79
CA LEU A 48 7.57 4.98 -6.09
C LEU A 48 8.51 4.32 -7.10
N GLY A 49 9.78 4.12 -6.74
CA GLY A 49 10.68 3.30 -7.56
C GLY A 49 10.08 1.89 -7.73
N GLY A 50 10.34 1.22 -8.85
CA GLY A 50 9.70 -0.08 -9.14
C GLY A 50 9.91 -1.15 -8.07
N GLU A 51 11.10 -1.19 -7.48
CA GLU A 51 11.41 -2.06 -6.34
C GLU A 51 10.59 -1.70 -5.09
N CYS A 52 10.47 -0.41 -4.79
CA CYS A 52 9.66 0.11 -3.68
C CYS A 52 8.16 -0.12 -3.89
N ALA A 53 7.68 -0.04 -5.13
CA ALA A 53 6.31 -0.37 -5.50
C ALA A 53 5.98 -1.85 -5.22
N GLN A 54 6.89 -2.74 -5.61
CA GLN A 54 6.73 -4.18 -5.36
C GLN A 54 6.84 -4.53 -3.88
N ASP A 55 7.73 -3.85 -3.14
CA ASP A 55 7.84 -4.03 -1.69
C ASP A 55 6.57 -3.56 -0.97
N LEU A 56 5.99 -2.43 -1.37
CA LEU A 56 4.71 -1.94 -0.84
C LEU A 56 3.57 -2.94 -1.12
N ALA A 57 3.49 -3.51 -2.33
CA ALA A 57 2.50 -4.52 -2.70
C ALA A 57 2.66 -5.81 -1.87
N THR A 58 3.90 -6.22 -1.62
CA THR A 58 4.23 -7.36 -0.75
C THR A 58 3.81 -7.09 0.69
N TRP A 59 4.17 -5.92 1.21
CA TRP A 59 3.87 -5.52 2.59
C TRP A 59 2.35 -5.44 2.85
N VAL A 60 1.58 -4.82 1.95
CA VAL A 60 0.12 -4.72 2.10
C VAL A 60 -0.54 -6.10 2.00
N THR A 61 -0.03 -6.99 1.14
CA THR A 61 -0.50 -8.38 1.05
C THR A 61 -0.21 -9.17 2.31
N ALA A 62 0.99 -9.04 2.87
CA ALA A 62 1.38 -9.68 4.12
C ALA A 62 0.49 -9.21 5.28
N ARG A 63 0.26 -7.90 5.39
CA ARG A 63 -0.59 -7.31 6.43
C ARG A 63 -2.04 -7.74 6.32
N VAL A 64 -2.64 -7.73 5.13
CA VAL A 64 -4.01 -8.22 4.93
C VAL A 64 -4.14 -9.69 5.32
N THR A 65 -3.13 -10.51 4.99
CA THR A 65 -3.13 -11.94 5.34
C THR A 65 -2.98 -12.13 6.85
N ASP A 66 -2.09 -11.38 7.50
CA ASP A 66 -1.89 -11.37 8.95
C ASP A 66 -3.16 -10.93 9.70
N THR A 67 -3.84 -9.89 9.21
CA THR A 67 -5.11 -9.41 9.81
C THR A 67 -6.29 -10.33 9.53
N ALA A 68 -6.40 -10.90 8.32
CA ALA A 68 -7.51 -11.80 7.96
C ALA A 68 -7.44 -13.13 8.71
N PHE A 69 -6.23 -13.55 9.13
CA PHE A 69 -6.06 -14.71 9.99
C PHE A 69 -6.41 -14.41 11.45
N ASN A 70 -6.16 -13.17 11.92
CA ASN A 70 -6.47 -12.74 13.28
C ASN A 70 -7.92 -12.32 13.53
N GLU A 71 -8.77 -12.21 12.49
CA GLU A 71 -10.20 -11.95 12.67
C GLU A 71 -10.97 -13.18 13.23
N ASP A 72 -10.39 -14.39 13.16
CA ASP A 72 -11.04 -15.63 13.64
C ASP A 72 -10.58 -16.07 15.05
N GLU A 73 -9.32 -15.82 15.45
CA GLU A 73 -8.81 -16.15 16.81
C GLU A 73 -7.61 -15.25 17.21
N GLY A 74 -7.82 -14.11 17.88
CA GLY A 74 -6.73 -13.37 18.53
C GLY A 74 -7.01 -11.90 18.84
N PRO A 75 -6.37 -11.30 19.87
CA PRO A 75 -6.61 -9.91 20.26
C PRO A 75 -6.26 -8.96 19.11
N GLU A 76 -7.09 -7.94 18.91
CA GLU A 76 -6.90 -6.87 17.92
C GLU A 76 -5.45 -6.41 17.91
N VAL A 77 -4.72 -6.73 16.84
CA VAL A 77 -3.36 -6.23 16.69
C VAL A 77 -3.50 -4.75 16.41
N GLU A 78 -3.23 -3.93 17.43
CA GLU A 78 -3.07 -2.48 17.32
C GLU A 78 -1.80 -2.17 16.51
N GLY A 79 -1.85 -2.50 15.22
CA GLY A 79 -0.93 -1.98 14.22
C GLY A 79 -1.36 -0.57 13.83
N PRO A 80 -0.42 0.35 13.52
CA PRO A 80 -0.71 1.75 13.24
C PRO A 80 -1.67 2.01 12.05
N ALA A 81 -2.02 0.99 11.27
CA ALA A 81 -3.17 1.03 10.38
C ALA A 81 -3.81 -0.36 10.27
N ARG A 82 -5.10 -0.48 10.56
CA ARG A 82 -5.91 -1.62 10.10
C ARG A 82 -5.93 -1.58 8.57
N ILE A 83 -5.23 -2.51 7.93
CA ILE A 83 -5.19 -2.65 6.48
C ILE A 83 -6.26 -3.66 6.09
N THR A 84 -7.20 -3.24 5.27
CA THR A 84 -8.28 -4.10 4.79
C THR A 84 -7.93 -4.68 3.41
N PRO A 85 -8.60 -5.78 2.99
CA PRO A 85 -8.50 -6.26 1.62
C PRO A 85 -8.81 -5.19 0.56
N ALA A 86 -9.72 -4.25 0.87
CA ALA A 86 -10.03 -3.13 -0.01
C ALA A 86 -8.84 -2.16 -0.15
N ASP A 87 -8.10 -1.92 0.92
CA ASP A 87 -6.90 -1.07 0.88
C ASP A 87 -5.81 -1.70 -0.01
N LYS A 88 -5.61 -3.02 0.09
CA LYS A 88 -4.71 -3.77 -0.82
C LYS A 88 -5.11 -3.57 -2.28
N GLU A 89 -6.38 -3.76 -2.62
CA GLU A 89 -6.87 -3.61 -3.99
C GLU A 89 -6.64 -2.18 -4.52
N CYS A 90 -6.84 -1.16 -3.67
CA CYS A 90 -6.57 0.24 -4.00
C CYS A 90 -5.07 0.47 -4.31
N VAL A 91 -4.17 -0.07 -3.47
CA VAL A 91 -2.71 -0.01 -3.70
C VAL A 91 -2.33 -0.68 -5.01
N HIS A 92 -2.85 -1.89 -5.27
CA HIS A 92 -2.57 -2.64 -6.48
C HIS A 92 -3.04 -1.89 -7.74
N ARG A 93 -4.25 -1.30 -7.70
CA ARG A 93 -4.77 -0.47 -8.81
C ARG A 93 -3.93 0.78 -9.04
N TRP A 94 -3.52 1.47 -7.97
CA TRP A 94 -2.68 2.66 -8.07
C TRP A 94 -1.30 2.34 -8.67
N LEU A 95 -0.70 1.20 -8.29
CA LEU A 95 0.56 0.73 -8.83
C LEU A 95 0.44 0.29 -10.29
N ALA A 96 -0.61 -0.46 -10.63
CA ALA A 96 -0.89 -0.86 -12.01
C ALA A 96 -1.12 0.35 -12.93
N ALA A 97 -1.76 1.41 -12.42
CA ALA A 97 -1.97 2.64 -13.17
C ALA A 97 -0.68 3.44 -13.45
N GLN A 98 0.38 3.18 -12.69
CA GLN A 98 1.73 3.69 -12.97
C GLN A 98 2.57 2.76 -13.84
N GLY A 99 2.03 1.60 -14.25
CA GLY A 99 2.70 0.62 -15.08
C GLY A 99 3.57 -0.38 -14.31
N TYR A 100 3.40 -0.49 -13.00
CA TYR A 100 4.11 -1.51 -12.20
C TYR A 100 3.35 -2.85 -12.25
N PRO A 101 4.03 -3.98 -12.51
CA PRO A 101 3.43 -5.29 -12.37
C PRO A 101 3.25 -5.59 -10.87
N VAL A 102 2.00 -5.73 -10.44
CA VAL A 102 1.61 -6.16 -9.08
C VAL A 102 1.05 -7.58 -9.10
#